data_AF-A0A9N7LQV2-F1
#
_entry.id   AF-A0A9N7LQV2-F1
#
_cell.length_a   1.000
_cell.length_b   1.000
_cell.length_c   1.000
_cell.angle_alpha   90.00
_cell.angle_beta   90.00
_cell.angle_gamma   90.00
#
_symmetry.space_group_name_H-M   'P 1'
#
loop_
_entity.id
_entity.type
_entity.pdbx_description
1 polymer ?
#
loop_
_entity_poly.entity_id
_entity_poly.type
_entity_poly.pdbx_seq_one_letter_code
_entity_poly.pdbx_strand_id
1 'polypeptide(L)'
;MDYQQVVLGDALLPEKRDKLIDWLGRSTTGAKRIRAGFPADWRVIDKTGSGEYGRANDVAVVWSPGGTPYVVAIMTDRVGGGPEAPWCDPLVADAAKCVADVLAQWSA
;
A
#
# COMPACT_ATOMS: atom_id res chain seq x y z
N MET A 1 -8.43 13.22 10.78
CA MET A 1 -7.34 12.26 10.99
C MET A 1 -7.34 11.27 9.85
N ASP A 2 -6.32 11.32 9.00
CA ASP A 2 -6.16 10.41 7.87
C ASP A 2 -5.00 9.41 8.09
N TYR A 3 -4.79 8.51 7.13
CA TYR A 3 -3.74 7.49 7.20
C TYR A 3 -2.33 8.10 7.30
N GLN A 4 -2.06 9.19 6.60
CA GLN A 4 -0.77 9.88 6.65
C GLN A 4 -0.49 10.41 8.07
N GLN A 5 -1.47 11.06 8.68
CA GLN A 5 -1.34 11.63 10.03
C GLN A 5 -1.11 10.56 11.10
N VAL A 6 -1.70 9.38 10.94
CA VAL A 6 -1.56 8.27 11.88
C VAL A 6 -0.22 7.55 11.75
N VAL A 7 0.30 7.38 10.52
CA VAL A 7 1.52 6.59 10.26
C VAL A 7 2.79 7.45 10.24
N LEU A 8 2.72 8.67 9.75
CA LEU A 8 3.88 9.57 9.59
C LEU A 8 3.80 10.82 10.47
N GLY A 9 2.59 11.27 10.80
CA GLY A 9 2.35 12.48 11.59
C GLY A 9 2.40 12.25 13.11
N ASP A 10 1.87 13.21 13.86
CA ASP A 10 1.86 13.30 15.31
C ASP A 10 0.49 12.95 15.94
N ALA A 11 -0.42 12.35 15.17
CA ALA A 11 -1.75 11.98 15.66
C ALA A 11 -1.72 10.85 16.70
N LEU A 12 -0.62 10.08 16.74
CA LEU A 12 -0.34 9.08 17.76
C LEU A 12 0.91 9.46 18.56
N LEU A 13 0.94 9.07 19.84
CA LEU A 13 2.17 9.06 20.62
C LEU A 13 3.25 8.22 19.90
N PRO A 14 4.53 8.60 19.97
CA PRO A 14 5.61 7.94 19.23
C PRO A 14 5.61 6.42 19.38
N GLU A 15 5.46 5.90 20.60
CA GLU A 15 5.47 4.45 20.87
C GLU A 15 4.28 3.70 20.24
N LYS A 16 3.13 4.38 20.07
CA LYS A 16 1.96 3.81 19.41
C LYS A 16 2.11 3.82 17.90
N ARG A 17 2.70 4.88 17.35
CA ARG A 17 3.02 4.98 15.92
C ARG A 17 4.05 3.93 15.52
N ASP A 18 5.09 3.74 16.32
CA ASP A 18 6.13 2.72 16.08
C ASP A 18 5.52 1.31 16.10
N LYS A 19 4.63 1.03 17.05
CA LYS A 19 3.89 -0.24 17.10
C LYS A 19 3.01 -0.47 15.87
N LEU A 20 2.34 0.58 15.38
CA LEU A 20 1.54 0.50 14.16
C LEU A 20 2.43 0.23 12.94
N ILE A 21 3.53 0.96 12.78
CA ILE A 21 4.50 0.77 11.69
C ILE A 21 5.05 -0.65 11.69
N ASP A 22 5.38 -1.18 12.86
CA ASP A 22 5.86 -2.54 13.07
C ASP A 22 4.82 -3.60 12.68
N TRP A 23 3.55 -3.42 13.06
CA TRP A 23 2.46 -4.29 12.63
C TRP A 23 2.24 -4.26 11.11
N LEU A 24 2.19 -3.07 10.51
CA LEU A 24 2.02 -2.93 9.06
C LEU A 24 3.20 -3.52 8.29
N GLY A 25 4.44 -3.34 8.77
CA GLY A 25 5.63 -3.90 8.14
C GLY A 25 5.71 -5.42 8.20
N ARG A 26 5.12 -6.04 9.24
CA ARG A 26 5.00 -7.49 9.37
C ARG A 26 3.74 -8.08 8.72
N SER A 27 2.93 -7.26 8.06
CA SER A 27 1.79 -7.75 7.25
C SER A 27 2.28 -8.76 6.21
N THR A 28 1.68 -9.95 6.21
CA THR A 28 1.95 -11.01 5.22
C THR A 28 0.96 -10.99 4.06
N THR A 29 -0.16 -10.27 4.19
CA THR A 29 -1.26 -10.31 3.23
C THR A 29 -1.01 -9.45 1.99
N GLY A 30 -0.14 -8.44 2.09
CA GLY A 30 0.18 -7.52 0.99
C GLY A 30 1.24 -8.00 0.00
N ALA A 31 1.80 -9.20 0.20
CA ALA A 31 2.94 -9.70 -0.57
C ALA A 31 2.72 -9.73 -2.09
N LYS A 32 1.46 -9.83 -2.54
CA LYS A 32 1.08 -9.89 -3.97
C LYS A 32 0.50 -8.59 -4.52
N ARG A 33 0.47 -7.50 -3.73
CA ARG A 33 -0.20 -6.23 -4.08
C ARG A 33 0.80 -5.08 -4.20
N ILE A 34 0.66 -3.99 -3.44
CA ILE A 34 1.57 -2.83 -3.56
C ILE A 34 3.02 -3.27 -3.39
N ARG A 35 3.29 -4.14 -2.41
CA ARG A 35 4.64 -4.66 -2.16
C ARG A 35 5.26 -5.36 -3.37
N ALA A 36 4.46 -6.03 -4.20
CA ALA A 36 4.95 -6.70 -5.41
C ALA A 36 5.26 -5.75 -6.56
N GLY A 37 4.69 -4.55 -6.56
CA GLY A 37 4.91 -3.54 -7.60
C GLY A 37 6.10 -2.62 -7.34
N PHE A 38 6.56 -2.53 -6.08
CA PHE A 38 7.69 -1.67 -5.72
C PHE A 38 9.05 -2.39 -5.81
N PRO A 39 10.14 -1.69 -6.19
CA PRO A 39 11.49 -2.24 -6.16
C PRO A 39 11.91 -2.72 -4.77
N ALA A 40 12.79 -3.72 -4.70
CA ALA A 40 13.16 -4.39 -3.45
C ALA A 40 13.94 -3.51 -2.45
N ASP A 41 14.56 -2.43 -2.92
CA ASP A 41 15.25 -1.43 -2.11
C ASP A 41 14.31 -0.37 -1.52
N TRP A 42 13.02 -0.38 -1.90
CA TRP A 42 11.99 0.42 -1.24
C TRP A 42 11.45 -0.32 -0.02
N ARG A 43 11.32 0.41 1.09
CA ARG A 43 10.59 -0.10 2.25
C ARG A 43 9.09 0.10 2.02
N VAL A 44 8.29 -0.94 2.22
CA VAL A 44 6.84 -0.90 2.08
C VAL A 44 6.19 -1.44 3.34
N ILE A 45 5.27 -0.68 3.94
CA ILE A 45 4.35 -1.17 4.98
C ILE A 45 2.93 -0.96 4.50
N ASP A 46 2.05 -1.95 4.68
CA ASP A 46 0.76 -1.96 4.00
C ASP A 46 -0.39 -2.55 4.83
N LYS A 47 -1.61 -2.27 4.38
CA LYS A 47 -2.80 -3.01 4.78
C LYS A 47 -3.71 -3.26 3.59
N THR A 48 -3.96 -4.54 3.35
CA THR A 48 -4.90 -5.01 2.33
C THR A 48 -6.37 -4.99 2.79
N GLY A 49 -7.27 -4.86 1.83
CA GLY A 49 -8.71 -5.13 1.98
C GLY A 49 -9.25 -5.87 0.75
N SER A 50 -10.16 -6.81 0.96
CA SER A 50 -10.81 -7.56 -0.12
C SER A 50 -12.30 -7.68 0.16
N GLY A 51 -13.11 -7.80 -0.88
CA GLY A 51 -14.56 -7.99 -0.72
C GLY A 51 -15.26 -8.32 -2.04
N GLU A 52 -16.59 -8.38 -1.97
CA GLU A 52 -17.48 -8.60 -3.12
C GLU A 52 -17.20 -7.61 -4.25
N TYR A 53 -17.65 -7.97 -5.45
CA TYR A 53 -17.42 -7.22 -6.69
C TYR A 53 -15.94 -7.13 -7.05
N GLY A 54 -15.19 -8.21 -6.77
CA GLY A 54 -13.77 -8.34 -7.12
C GLY A 54 -12.86 -7.29 -6.49
N ARG A 55 -13.26 -6.70 -5.35
CA ARG A 55 -12.48 -5.64 -4.70
C ARG A 55 -11.16 -6.19 -4.18
N ALA A 56 -10.08 -5.56 -4.61
CA ALA A 56 -8.73 -5.76 -4.11
C ALA A 56 -8.11 -4.39 -3.81
N ASN A 57 -8.16 -3.99 -2.54
CA ASN A 57 -7.63 -2.71 -2.08
C ASN A 57 -6.33 -2.92 -1.33
N ASP A 58 -5.45 -1.93 -1.41
CA ASP A 58 -4.23 -1.89 -0.62
C ASP A 58 -3.84 -0.44 -0.35
N VAL A 59 -3.46 -0.14 0.90
CA VAL A 59 -2.96 1.17 1.30
C VAL A 59 -1.62 0.98 1.98
N ALA A 60 -0.64 1.77 1.57
CA ALA A 60 0.73 1.64 2.02
C ALA A 60 1.39 2.98 2.30
N VAL A 61 2.37 2.95 3.21
CA VAL A 61 3.46 3.91 3.20
C VAL A 61 4.68 3.24 2.58
N VAL A 62 5.27 3.92 1.61
CA VAL A 62 6.47 3.47 0.91
C VAL A 62 7.59 4.49 1.14
N TRP A 63 8.81 4.03 1.36
CA TRP A 63 9.98 4.89 1.48
C TRP A 63 10.94 4.58 0.34
N SER A 64 11.40 5.64 -0.34
CA SER A 64 12.48 5.52 -1.31
C SER A 64 13.79 5.09 -0.62
N PRO A 65 14.81 4.65 -1.38
CA PRO A 65 16.12 4.31 -0.80
C PRO A 65 16.76 5.47 -0.03
N GLY A 66 16.46 6.72 -0.42
CA GLY A 66 16.88 7.93 0.28
C GLY A 66 16.07 8.26 1.55
N GLY A 67 15.03 7.49 1.85
CA GLY A 67 14.21 7.65 3.05
C GLY A 67 13.01 8.60 2.91
N THR A 68 12.71 9.09 1.70
CA THR A 68 11.54 9.95 1.46
C THR A 68 10.25 9.11 1.52
N PRO A 69 9.29 9.41 2.42
CA PRO A 69 8.04 8.68 2.52
C PRO A 69 6.99 9.16 1.51
N TYR A 70 6.20 8.23 0.99
CA TYR A 70 5.00 8.49 0.19
C TYR A 70 3.85 7.62 0.68
N VAL A 71 2.63 8.15 0.58
CA VAL A 71 1.40 7.40 0.86
C VAL A 71 0.77 6.98 -0.46
N VAL A 72 0.52 5.69 -0.61
CA VAL A 72 -0.07 5.10 -1.83
C VAL A 72 -1.34 4.36 -1.44
N ALA A 73 -2.45 4.68 -2.09
CA ALA A 73 -3.72 3.98 -1.93
C ALA A 73 -4.21 3.51 -3.30
N ILE A 74 -4.37 2.20 -3.44
CA ILE A 74 -4.91 1.56 -4.65
C ILE A 74 -6.22 0.89 -4.28
N MET A 75 -7.30 1.39 -4.88
CA MET A 75 -8.65 0.91 -4.66
C MET A 75 -9.19 0.37 -5.98
N THR A 76 -9.74 -0.83 -5.98
CA THR A 76 -10.27 -1.46 -7.20
C THR A 76 -11.67 -1.99 -6.96
N ASP A 77 -12.48 -1.98 -8.02
CA ASP A 77 -13.71 -2.76 -8.11
C ASP A 77 -13.82 -3.40 -9.50
N ARG A 78 -14.71 -4.37 -9.63
CA ARG A 78 -15.03 -5.06 -10.89
C ARG A 78 -16.54 -5.23 -11.00
N VAL A 79 -17.29 -4.13 -10.88
CA VAL A 79 -18.77 -4.16 -10.77
C VAL A 79 -19.43 -4.97 -11.90
N GLY A 80 -18.91 -4.89 -13.13
CA GLY A 80 -19.42 -5.65 -14.28
C GLY A 80 -19.35 -7.18 -14.15
N GLY A 81 -18.57 -7.71 -13.20
CA GLY A 81 -18.50 -9.14 -12.91
C GLY A 81 -19.49 -9.64 -11.84
N GLY A 82 -20.27 -8.73 -11.22
CA GLY A 82 -21.21 -9.06 -10.15
C GLY A 82 -20.56 -9.30 -8.77
N PRO A 83 -21.35 -9.62 -7.73
CA PRO A 83 -20.87 -9.76 -6.35
C PRO A 83 -19.77 -10.82 -6.18
N GLU A 84 -19.87 -11.93 -6.93
CA GLU A 84 -18.95 -13.07 -6.87
C GLU A 84 -17.71 -12.91 -7.77
N ALA A 85 -17.51 -11.73 -8.38
CA ALA A 85 -16.34 -11.50 -9.22
C ALA A 85 -15.04 -11.75 -8.42
N PRO A 86 -14.08 -12.52 -8.96
CA PRO A 86 -12.83 -12.77 -8.26
C PRO A 86 -11.98 -11.49 -8.20
N TRP A 87 -11.31 -11.29 -7.07
CA TRP A 87 -10.28 -10.26 -6.93
C TRP A 87 -9.09 -10.52 -7.87
N CYS A 88 -8.38 -9.45 -8.22
CA CYS A 88 -7.20 -9.52 -9.08
C CYS A 88 -6.01 -8.84 -8.39
N ASP A 89 -5.21 -9.60 -7.65
CA ASP A 89 -3.98 -9.07 -7.03
C ASP A 89 -2.98 -8.53 -8.08
N PRO A 90 -2.76 -9.18 -9.25
CA PRO A 90 -1.88 -8.64 -10.28
C PRO A 90 -2.27 -7.24 -10.75
N LEU A 91 -3.57 -6.92 -10.83
CA LEU A 91 -4.03 -5.57 -11.18
C LEU A 91 -3.52 -4.51 -10.18
N VAL A 92 -3.52 -4.84 -8.88
CA VAL A 92 -3.02 -3.94 -7.84
C VAL A 92 -1.50 -3.80 -7.93
N ALA A 93 -0.78 -4.90 -8.17
CA ALA A 93 0.67 -4.89 -8.33
C ALA A 93 1.13 -4.10 -9.57
N ASP A 94 0.45 -4.27 -10.71
CA ASP A 94 0.74 -3.54 -11.94
C ASP A 94 0.48 -2.04 -11.77
N ALA A 95 -0.63 -1.67 -11.13
CA ALA A 95 -0.90 -0.28 -10.77
C ALA A 95 0.17 0.30 -9.83
N ALA A 96 0.61 -0.48 -8.83
CA ALA A 96 1.66 -0.08 -7.91
C ALA A 96 3.01 0.11 -8.61
N LYS A 97 3.33 -0.72 -9.61
CA LYS A 97 4.52 -0.56 -10.44
C LYS A 97 4.51 0.77 -11.21
N CYS A 98 3.38 1.12 -11.84
CA CYS A 98 3.24 2.41 -12.51
C CYS A 98 3.47 3.59 -11.56
N VAL A 99 2.99 3.50 -10.31
CA VAL A 99 3.26 4.51 -9.29
C VAL A 99 4.74 4.54 -8.90
N ALA A 100 5.35 3.38 -8.67
CA ALA A 100 6.76 3.27 -8.30
C ALA A 100 7.68 3.88 -9.37
N ASP A 101 7.39 3.64 -10.65
CA ASP A 101 8.16 4.20 -11.79
C ASP A 101 8.12 5.74 -11.80
N VAL A 102 7.00 6.36 -11.42
CA VAL A 102 6.87 7.82 -11.31
C VAL A 102 7.62 8.34 -10.07
N LEU A 103 7.43 7.71 -8.91
CA LEU A 103 8.05 8.15 -7.66
C LEU A 103 9.58 8.01 -7.68
N ALA A 104 10.11 7.00 -8.37
CA ALA A 104 11.55 6.82 -8.56
C ALA A 104 12.20 8.01 -9.28
N GLN A 105 11.47 8.68 -10.18
CA GLN A 105 11.96 9.87 -10.88
C GLN A 105 11.95 11.12 -9.99
N TRP A 106 11.12 11.15 -8.94
CA TRP A 106 11.01 12.29 -8.02
C TRP A 106 11.93 12.17 -6.81
N SER A 107 12.41 10.96 -6.54
CA SER A 107 13.27 10.62 -5.40
C SER A 107 14.76 10.58 -5.76
N ALA A 108 15.10 10.83 -7.03
CA ALA A 108 16.46 10.85 -7.56
C ALA A 108 17.18 12.18 -7.26
#